data_AF-A0A7X6MAL1-F1
#
_entry.id   AF-A0A7X6MAL1-F1
#
_cell.length_a   1.000
_cell.length_b   1.000
_cell.length_c   1.000
_cell.angle_alpha   90.00
_cell.angle_beta   90.00
_cell.angle_gamma   90.00
#
_symmetry.space_group_name_H-M   'P 1'
#
loop_
_entity.id
_entity.type
_entity.pdbx_description
1 polymer ?
#
loop_
_entity_poly.entity_id
_entity_poly.type
_entity_poly.pdbx_seq_one_letter_code
_entity_poly.pdbx_strand_id
1 'polypeptide(L)'
;MAGDARVSWRVVELAGRGVSIDAASTIWISSVGKQSLEGEKLYEILAEQIELVGMLSEAWQSFDSEKITSAEFERLFESVISNFETWVSGFLKC
;
A
#
# COMPACT_ATOMS: atom_id res chain seq x y z
N MET A 1 -28.85 8.41 14.98
CA MET A 1 -27.81 9.32 14.47
C MET A 1 -26.66 8.47 14.01
N ALA A 2 -26.49 8.29 12.69
CA ALA A 2 -25.25 7.73 12.17
C ALA A 2 -24.17 8.77 12.48
N GLY A 3 -23.22 8.42 13.35
CA GLY A 3 -22.11 9.31 13.69
C GLY A 3 -21.37 9.68 12.41
N ASP A 4 -21.04 10.96 12.27
CA ASP A 4 -20.32 11.47 11.10
C ASP A 4 -18.98 10.72 11.01
N ALA A 5 -18.84 9.88 9.99
CA ALA A 5 -17.66 9.04 9.88
C ALA A 5 -16.46 9.91 9.49
N ARG A 6 -15.40 9.90 10.31
CA ARG A 6 -14.15 10.65 10.05
C ARG A 6 -13.54 10.32 8.68
N VAL A 7 -13.80 9.10 8.18
CA VAL A 7 -13.35 8.59 6.88
C VAL A 7 -14.53 8.02 6.08
N SER A 8 -14.43 8.07 4.76
CA SER A 8 -15.43 7.50 3.85
C SER A 8 -15.35 5.96 3.81
N TRP A 9 -16.42 5.30 3.37
CA TRP A 9 -16.38 3.86 3.08
C TRP A 9 -15.37 3.49 2.00
N ARG A 10 -15.09 4.43 1.07
CA ARG A 10 -14.08 4.25 0.03
C ARG A 10 -12.68 4.11 0.62
N VAL A 11 -12.32 4.92 1.61
CA VAL A 11 -11.05 4.77 2.34
C VAL A 11 -10.94 3.39 3.00
N VAL A 12 -12.03 2.89 3.59
CA VAL A 12 -12.04 1.56 4.22
C VAL A 12 -11.83 0.45 3.18
N GLU A 13 -12.47 0.55 2.01
CA GLU A 13 -12.26 -0.37 0.89
C GLU A 13 -10.80 -0.36 0.41
N LEU A 14 -10.24 0.83 0.22
CA LEU A 14 -8.83 1.01 -0.17
C LEU A 14 -7.88 0.39 0.85
N ALA A 15 -8.18 0.50 2.15
CA ALA A 15 -7.36 -0.09 3.21
C ALA A 15 -7.39 -1.62 3.15
N GLY A 16 -8.58 -2.20 2.92
CA GLY A 16 -8.73 -3.63 2.74
C GLY A 16 -7.95 -4.16 1.52
N ARG A 17 -7.96 -3.41 0.40
CA ARG A 17 -7.15 -3.73 -0.78
C ARG A 17 -5.66 -3.68 -0.46
N GLY A 18 -5.18 -2.59 0.16
CA GLY A 18 -3.77 -2.44 0.55
C GLY A 18 -3.27 -3.58 1.43
N VAL A 19 -4.01 -3.93 2.49
CA VAL A 19 -3.67 -5.06 3.36
C VAL A 19 -3.62 -6.39 2.60
N SER A 20 -4.57 -6.62 1.68
CA SER A 20 -4.62 -7.85 0.89
C SER A 20 -3.42 -7.96 -0.05
N ILE A 21 -3.02 -6.84 -0.67
CA ILE A 21 -1.87 -6.75 -1.58
C ILE A 21 -0.57 -7.03 -0.82
N ASP A 22 -0.38 -6.37 0.33
CA ASP A 22 0.83 -6.55 1.15
C ASP A 22 0.97 -7.97 1.70
N ALA A 23 -0.15 -8.58 2.12
CA ALA A 23 -0.16 -9.97 2.56
C ALA A 23 0.19 -10.93 1.40
N ALA A 24 -0.41 -10.73 0.22
CA ALA A 24 -0.16 -11.56 -0.96
C ALA A 24 1.30 -11.42 -1.45
N SER A 25 1.83 -10.21 -1.50
CA SER A 25 3.22 -9.96 -1.91
C SER A 25 4.21 -10.57 -0.93
N THR A 26 3.98 -10.44 0.38
CA THR A 26 4.83 -11.05 1.42
C THR A 26 4.88 -12.57 1.30
N ILE A 27 3.73 -13.20 1.04
CA ILE A 27 3.64 -14.64 0.79
C ILE A 27 4.48 -15.00 -0.45
N TRP A 28 4.27 -14.31 -1.57
CA TRP A 28 4.99 -14.60 -2.82
C TRP A 28 6.50 -14.43 -2.69
N ILE A 29 6.96 -13.34 -2.07
CA ILE A 29 8.39 -13.07 -1.83
C ILE A 29 9.00 -14.21 -1.01
N SER A 30 8.29 -14.67 0.02
CA SER A 30 8.78 -15.73 0.91
C SER A 30 8.77 -17.11 0.26
N SER A 31 7.76 -17.42 -0.56
CA SER A 31 7.60 -18.75 -1.17
C SER A 31 8.35 -18.91 -2.50
N VAL A 32 8.44 -17.86 -3.30
CA VAL A 32 8.98 -17.88 -4.66
C VAL A 32 10.15 -16.91 -4.79
N GLY A 33 9.92 -15.62 -4.48
CA GLY A 33 10.87 -14.55 -4.80
C GLY A 33 12.29 -14.77 -4.26
N LYS A 34 12.45 -15.20 -3.01
CA LYS A 34 13.77 -15.45 -2.41
C LYS A 34 14.59 -16.56 -3.11
N GLN A 35 13.93 -17.48 -3.79
CA GLN A 35 14.58 -18.61 -4.46
C GLN A 35 14.73 -18.38 -5.96
N SER A 36 13.83 -17.60 -6.57
CA SER A 36 13.76 -17.40 -8.02
C SER A 36 14.41 -16.12 -8.51
N LEU A 37 14.64 -15.13 -7.63
CA LEU A 37 15.21 -13.84 -8.01
C LEU A 37 16.67 -13.72 -7.60
N GLU A 38 17.44 -13.02 -8.44
CA GLU A 38 18.78 -12.56 -8.06
C GLU A 38 18.69 -11.55 -6.91
N GLY A 39 19.74 -11.48 -6.08
CA GLY A 39 19.75 -10.64 -4.89
C GLY A 39 19.51 -9.16 -5.17
N GLU A 40 20.05 -8.65 -6.28
CA GLU A 40 19.81 -7.26 -6.72
C GLU A 40 18.34 -7.04 -7.08
N LYS A 41 17.72 -7.95 -7.83
CA LYS A 41 16.32 -7.82 -8.21
C LYS A 41 15.37 -7.93 -7.02
N LEU A 42 15.69 -8.81 -6.08
CA LEU A 42 14.95 -8.93 -4.82
C LEU A 42 15.07 -7.65 -4.00
N TYR A 43 16.26 -7.05 -3.95
CA TYR A 43 16.48 -5.77 -3.25
C TYR A 43 15.64 -4.64 -3.86
N GLU A 44 15.63 -4.49 -5.19
CA GLU A 44 14.79 -3.49 -5.87
C GLU A 44 13.32 -3.62 -5.49
N ILE A 45 12.76 -4.84 -5.57
CA ILE A 45 11.35 -5.10 -5.25
C ILE A 45 11.04 -4.73 -3.79
N LEU A 46 11.93 -5.09 -2.86
CA LEU A 46 11.74 -4.77 -1.43
C LEU A 46 11.91 -3.27 -1.15
N ALA A 47 12.83 -2.59 -1.83
CA ALA A 47 13.01 -1.16 -1.69
C ALA A 47 11.76 -0.38 -2.14
N GLU A 48 11.18 -0.76 -3.28
CA GLU A 48 9.91 -0.18 -3.76
C GLU A 48 8.76 -0.44 -2.78
N GLN A 49 8.65 -1.64 -2.21
CA GLN A 49 7.64 -1.94 -1.19
C GLN A 49 7.79 -1.03 0.03
N ILE A 50 9.02 -0.86 0.53
CA ILE A 50 9.30 -0.02 1.70
C ILE A 50 8.90 1.44 1.44
N GLU A 51 9.18 1.96 0.24
CA GLU A 51 8.79 3.31 -0.15
C GLU A 51 7.25 3.47 -0.14
N LEU A 52 6.53 2.51 -0.70
CA LEU A 52 5.06 2.51 -0.73
C LEU A 52 4.45 2.44 0.68
N VAL A 53 4.98 1.58 1.56
CA VAL A 53 4.57 1.53 2.98
C VAL A 53 4.87 2.84 3.69
N GLY A 54 6.01 3.47 3.39
CA GLY A 54 6.41 4.77 3.93
C GLY A 54 5.41 5.87 3.56
N MET A 55 5.06 5.97 2.27
CA MET A 55 4.06 6.93 1.78
C MET A 55 2.68 6.71 2.43
N LEU A 56 2.26 5.44 2.58
CA LEU A 56 1.00 5.11 3.25
C LEU A 56 1.00 5.58 4.72
N SER A 57 2.11 5.33 5.41
CA SER A 57 2.29 5.70 6.82
C SER A 57 2.29 7.22 7.00
N GLU A 58 2.95 7.96 6.12
CA GLU A 58 2.99 9.42 6.13
C GLU A 58 1.61 10.03 5.88
N ALA A 59 0.87 9.51 4.88
CA ALA A 59 -0.50 9.93 4.60
C ALA A 59 -1.41 9.71 5.81
N TRP A 60 -1.32 8.53 6.44
CA TRP A 60 -2.08 8.20 7.64
C TRP A 60 -1.75 9.12 8.82
N GLN A 61 -0.46 9.32 9.12
CA GLN A 61 -0.02 10.18 10.22
C GLN A 61 -0.43 11.65 10.00
N SER A 62 -0.34 12.13 8.76
CA SER A 62 -0.75 13.49 8.40
C SER A 62 -2.25 13.68 8.60
N PHE A 63 -3.07 12.68 8.24
CA PHE A 63 -4.50 12.70 8.46
C PHE A 63 -4.86 12.62 9.95
N ASP A 64 -4.22 11.71 10.70
CA ASP A 64 -4.49 11.53 12.12
C ASP A 64 -4.13 12.77 12.94
N SER A 65 -3.04 13.45 12.54
CA SER A 65 -2.60 14.73 13.11
C SER A 65 -3.37 15.95 12.57
N GLU A 66 -4.44 15.75 11.79
CA GLU A 66 -5.29 16.80 11.20
C GLU A 66 -4.52 17.80 10.28
N LYS A 67 -3.35 17.41 9.78
CA LYS A 67 -2.54 18.24 8.85
C LYS A 67 -3.12 18.25 7.43
N ILE A 68 -3.87 17.21 7.08
CA ILE A 68 -4.57 17.09 5.79
C ILE A 68 -6.04 16.77 6.03
N THR A 69 -6.88 17.18 5.11
CA THR A 69 -8.32 16.91 5.13
C THR A 69 -8.64 15.45 4.80
N SER A 70 -9.84 14.99 5.14
CA SER A 70 -10.36 13.67 4.73
C SER A 70 -10.32 13.47 3.20
N ALA A 71 -10.65 14.51 2.42
CA ALA A 71 -10.63 14.44 0.96
C ALA A 71 -9.22 14.42 0.36
N GLU A 72 -8.23 15.01 1.02
CA GLU A 72 -6.81 14.91 0.63
C GLU A 72 -6.24 13.55 1.02
N PHE A 73 -6.58 13.07 2.23
CA PHE A 73 -6.22 11.75 2.69
C PHE A 73 -6.74 10.67 1.74
N GLU A 74 -8.03 10.70 1.37
CA GLU A 74 -8.60 9.73 0.43
C GLU A 74 -7.87 9.71 -0.92
N ARG A 75 -7.55 10.89 -1.49
CA ARG A 75 -6.80 10.98 -2.75
C ARG A 75 -5.37 10.45 -2.66
N LEU A 76 -4.66 10.80 -1.59
CA LEU A 76 -3.30 10.28 -1.35
C LEU A 76 -3.32 8.76 -1.15
N PHE A 77 -4.27 8.30 -0.35
CA PHE A 77 -4.44 6.88 -0.05
C PHE A 77 -4.76 6.09 -1.32
N GLU A 78 -5.69 6.56 -2.15
CA GLU A 78 -6.02 5.93 -3.44
C GLU A 78 -4.82 5.87 -4.39
N SER A 79 -4.02 6.94 -4.45
CA SER A 79 -2.79 6.99 -5.24
C SER A 79 -1.78 5.94 -4.79
N VAL A 80 -1.51 5.86 -3.48
CA VAL A 80 -0.56 4.89 -2.91
C VAL A 80 -1.04 3.45 -3.13
N ILE A 81 -2.33 3.16 -2.92
CA ILE A 81 -2.89 1.83 -3.19
C ILE A 81 -2.79 1.46 -4.68
N SER A 82 -3.04 2.39 -5.59
CA SER A 82 -2.89 2.16 -7.04
C SER A 82 -1.44 1.85 -7.43
N ASN A 83 -0.47 2.50 -6.77
CA ASN A 83 0.94 2.22 -6.96
C ASN A 83 1.32 0.82 -6.41
N PHE A 84 0.76 0.42 -5.26
CA PHE A 84 0.89 -0.94 -4.73
C PHE A 84 0.39 -2.01 -5.70
N GLU A 85 -0.77 -1.79 -6.31
CA GLU A 85 -1.35 -2.71 -7.29
C GLU A 85 -0.49 -2.82 -8.55
N THR A 86 0.06 -1.69 -8.99
CA THR A 86 0.98 -1.63 -10.14
C THR A 86 2.28 -2.37 -9.83
N TRP A 87 2.86 -2.12 -8.66
CA TRP A 87 4.06 -2.78 -8.16
C TRP A 87 3.88 -4.30 -8.12
N VAL A 88 2.82 -4.80 -7.48
CA VAL A 88 2.48 -6.24 -7.45
C VAL A 88 2.31 -6.84 -8.84
N SER A 89 1.62 -6.14 -9.73
CA SER A 89 1.42 -6.59 -11.11
C SER A 89 2.73 -6.65 -11.91
N GLY A 90 3.75 -5.89 -11.51
CA GLY A 90 5.05 -5.81 -12.15
C GLY A 90 5.92 -7.05 -11.90
N PHE A 91 5.93 -7.57 -10.67
CA PHE A 91 6.80 -8.71 -10.33
C PHE A 91 6.07 -10.07 -10.25
N LEU A 92 4.73 -10.10 -10.15
CA LEU A 92 3.97 -11.36 -10.23
C LEU A 92 3.92 -11.95 -11.65
N LYS A 93 4.38 -11.22 -12.67
CA LYS A 93 4.46 -11.69 -14.06
C LYS A 93 5.78 -12.39 -14.40
N CYS A 94 6.70 -12.50 -13.44
CA CYS A 94 7.99 -13.17 -13.59
C CYS A 94 7.90 -14.67 -13.27
#